data_AF-A0A6M5F9V5-F1
#
_entry.id   AF-A0A6M5F9V5-F1
#
_cell.length_a   1.000
_cell.length_b   1.000
_cell.length_c   1.000
_cell.angle_alpha   90.00
_cell.angle_beta   90.00
_cell.angle_gamma   90.00
#
_symmetry.space_group_name_H-M   'P 1'
#
loop_
_entity.id
_entity.type
_entity.pdbx_description
1 polymer ?
#
loop_
_entity_poly.entity_id
_entity_poly.type
_entity_poly.pdbx_seq_one_letter_code
_entity_poly.pdbx_strand_id
1 'polypeptide(L)'
;MNNITNPSNRTGRVPSVFRTILADPPWDIGQKGRHGASAHYPVMSLKRIKRLPVAQLAEANAHLYLWVINGGIREGIDVMEAWGFTYRSPLTWIKPRMGLGAYLRNQTEHLLFGTRGQAPVKFRGQGTWLYAPVQEHSHKPEEQYAIIQRLSDGPYLELFARRRQPGWFVWGNQIDADIQIPGYSVPSDTTPRDGGQQ
;
A
#
# COMPACT_ATOMS: atom_id res chain seq x y z
N MET A 1 16.21 -7.19 -33.00
CA MET A 1 16.71 -7.60 -31.67
C MET A 1 16.45 -6.43 -30.73
N ASN A 2 15.33 -6.48 -30.01
CA ASN A 2 14.89 -5.36 -29.16
C ASN A 2 15.49 -5.56 -27.76
N ASN A 3 16.47 -4.73 -27.41
CA ASN A 3 16.98 -4.61 -26.05
C ASN A 3 15.89 -3.99 -25.16
N ILE A 4 15.18 -4.83 -24.42
CA ILE A 4 14.37 -4.40 -23.28
C ILE A 4 15.35 -4.05 -22.17
N THR A 5 15.51 -2.75 -21.91
CA THR A 5 16.30 -2.23 -20.80
C THR A 5 15.72 -2.75 -19.48
N ASN A 6 16.56 -3.48 -18.75
CA ASN A 6 16.29 -3.95 -17.40
C ASN A 6 16.13 -2.73 -16.46
N PRO A 7 14.97 -2.50 -15.81
CA PRO A 7 14.75 -1.32 -14.96
C PRO A 7 15.42 -1.42 -13.58
N SER A 8 16.34 -2.37 -13.37
CA SER A 8 16.92 -2.69 -12.06
C SER A 8 18.08 -1.80 -11.62
N ASN A 9 18.48 -0.78 -12.39
CA ASN A 9 19.60 0.10 -12.00
C ASN A 9 19.12 1.27 -11.12
N ARG A 10 19.02 1.06 -9.80
CA ARG A 10 18.97 2.15 -8.82
C ARG A 10 20.25 2.19 -8.01
N THR A 11 21.11 3.16 -8.35
CA THR A 11 22.37 3.51 -7.66
C THR A 11 22.17 4.42 -6.43
N GLY A 12 20.94 4.56 -5.94
CA GLY A 12 20.61 5.44 -4.81
C GLY A 12 20.51 4.68 -3.48
N ARG A 13 21.08 5.25 -2.41
CA ARG A 13 20.93 4.73 -1.04
C ARG A 13 19.45 4.68 -0.64
N VAL A 14 19.01 3.54 -0.10
CA VAL A 14 17.66 3.37 0.47
C VAL A 14 17.46 4.36 1.64
N PRO A 15 16.40 5.20 1.63
CA PRO A 15 16.08 6.10 2.74
C PRO A 15 15.76 5.32 4.02
N SER A 16 16.14 5.88 5.17
CA SER A 16 15.72 5.33 6.48
C SER A 16 14.27 5.68 6.83
N VAL A 17 13.73 6.76 6.25
CA VAL A 17 12.35 7.25 6.45
C VAL A 17 11.76 7.77 5.13
N PHE A 18 10.43 7.76 5.06
CA PHE A 18 9.65 8.07 3.87
C PHE A 18 8.64 9.19 4.13
N ARG A 19 8.43 10.05 3.13
CA ARG A 19 7.40 11.10 3.18
C ARG A 19 6.03 10.58 2.77
N THR A 20 6.00 9.53 1.95
CA THR A 20 4.74 8.96 1.48
C THR A 20 4.81 7.45 1.54
N ILE A 21 3.81 6.87 2.20
CA ILE A 21 3.66 5.42 2.34
C ILE A 21 2.32 5.00 1.73
N LEU A 22 2.33 4.02 0.86
CA LEU A 22 1.17 3.29 0.37
C LEU A 22 1.17 1.89 0.99
N ALA A 23 0.02 1.39 1.42
CA ALA A 23 -0.09 0.05 1.98
C ALA A 23 -1.39 -0.63 1.55
N ASP A 24 -1.29 -1.92 1.20
CA ASP A 24 -2.43 -2.83 0.97
C ASP A 24 -2.25 -4.10 1.82
N PRO A 25 -2.48 -4.03 3.14
CA PRO A 25 -2.26 -5.17 4.03
C PRO A 25 -3.13 -6.38 3.65
N PRO A 26 -2.65 -7.61 3.88
CA PRO A 26 -3.44 -8.82 3.70
C PRO A 26 -4.42 -8.99 4.87
N TRP A 27 -5.48 -8.18 4.90
CA TRP A 27 -6.47 -8.15 5.97
C TRP A 27 -7.16 -9.50 6.20
N ASP A 28 -7.27 -9.93 7.46
CA ASP A 28 -8.13 -11.06 7.88
C ASP A 28 -9.63 -10.64 8.02
N ILE A 29 -9.92 -9.35 7.89
CA ILE A 29 -11.27 -8.81 8.11
C ILE A 29 -12.17 -9.09 6.91
N GLY A 30 -13.36 -9.61 7.17
CA GLY A 30 -14.36 -9.89 6.13
C GLY A 30 -14.00 -11.06 5.21
N GLN A 31 -12.94 -11.82 5.54
CA GLN A 31 -12.46 -12.95 4.74
C GLN A 31 -12.94 -14.32 5.26
N LYS A 32 -13.88 -14.36 6.20
CA LYS A 32 -14.43 -15.62 6.73
C LYS A 32 -15.63 -16.07 5.90
N GLY A 33 -15.52 -17.24 5.24
CA GLY A 33 -16.59 -17.87 4.45
C GLY A 33 -16.06 -18.55 3.18
N ARG A 34 -16.93 -19.28 2.46
CA ARG A 34 -16.58 -20.08 1.25
C ARG A 34 -15.96 -19.28 0.09
N HIS A 35 -16.10 -17.95 0.11
CA HIS A 35 -15.59 -17.02 -0.91
C HIS A 35 -14.63 -15.96 -0.35
N GLY A 36 -14.11 -16.16 0.86
CA GLY A 36 -13.16 -15.24 1.50
C GLY A 36 -11.72 -15.47 1.01
N ALA A 37 -10.92 -14.41 1.00
CA ALA A 37 -9.52 -14.42 0.57
C ALA A 37 -8.61 -15.32 1.42
N SER A 38 -9.04 -15.72 2.63
CA SER A 38 -8.32 -16.70 3.45
C SER A 38 -8.18 -18.07 2.77
N ALA A 39 -8.98 -18.35 1.74
CA ALA A 39 -8.87 -19.56 0.93
C ALA A 39 -7.75 -19.50 -0.13
N HIS A 40 -7.16 -18.32 -0.39
CA HIS A 40 -6.25 -18.11 -1.52
C HIS A 40 -4.83 -17.63 -1.12
N TYR A 41 -4.66 -16.88 -0.02
CA TYR A 41 -3.34 -16.43 0.46
C TYR A 41 -3.28 -16.26 1.99
N PRO A 42 -2.10 -16.31 2.63
CA PRO A 42 -1.96 -16.07 4.07
C PRO A 42 -2.43 -14.66 4.45
N VAL A 43 -3.43 -14.57 5.32
CA VAL A 43 -3.91 -13.30 5.90
C VAL A 43 -3.14 -12.94 7.17
N MET A 44 -3.16 -11.67 7.52
CA MET A 44 -2.50 -11.10 8.67
C MET A 44 -3.53 -10.55 9.64
N SER A 45 -3.44 -10.96 10.91
CA SER A 45 -4.38 -10.49 11.93
C SER A 45 -4.28 -8.99 12.11
N LEU A 46 -5.41 -8.33 12.39
CA LEU A 46 -5.46 -6.89 12.65
C LEU A 46 -4.46 -6.47 13.73
N LYS A 47 -4.33 -7.26 14.81
CA LYS A 47 -3.35 -7.02 15.87
C LYS A 47 -1.91 -7.01 15.34
N ARG A 48 -1.58 -7.88 14.37
CA ARG A 48 -0.24 -7.95 13.76
C ARG A 48 -0.02 -6.79 12.79
N ILE A 49 -1.05 -6.37 12.04
CA ILE A 49 -1.01 -5.18 11.15
C ILE A 49 -0.75 -3.91 11.98
N LYS A 50 -1.54 -3.67 13.04
CA LYS A 50 -1.38 -2.51 13.94
C LYS A 50 0.02 -2.42 14.56
N ARG A 51 0.70 -3.56 14.80
CA ARG A 51 2.06 -3.60 15.37
C ARG A 51 3.19 -3.34 14.38
N LEU A 52 2.91 -3.23 13.07
CA LEU A 52 3.96 -2.86 12.12
C LEU A 52 4.57 -1.50 12.51
N PRO A 53 5.91 -1.36 12.53
CA PRO A 53 6.56 -0.15 12.98
C PRO A 53 6.55 0.94 11.89
N VAL A 54 5.43 1.16 11.21
CA VAL A 54 5.30 2.15 10.11
C VAL A 54 5.63 3.56 10.59
N ALA A 55 5.36 3.87 11.86
CA ALA A 55 5.77 5.13 12.48
C ALA A 55 7.29 5.38 12.45
N GLN A 56 8.11 4.32 12.45
CA GLN A 56 9.58 4.42 12.38
C GLN A 56 10.09 4.56 10.93
N LEU A 57 9.23 4.23 9.96
CA LEU A 57 9.52 4.36 8.53
C LEU A 57 9.04 5.71 7.98
N ALA A 58 8.33 6.52 8.76
CA ALA A 58 7.74 7.77 8.30
C ALA A 58 8.53 9.00 8.80
N GLU A 59 8.67 10.00 7.94
CA GLU A 59 9.12 11.33 8.37
C GLU A 59 8.12 11.96 9.36
N ALA A 60 8.56 13.02 10.08
CA ALA A 60 7.70 13.74 11.02
C ALA A 60 6.46 14.34 10.37
N ASN A 61 6.60 14.79 9.11
CA ASN A 61 5.49 15.18 8.24
C ASN A 61 5.43 14.17 7.09
N ALA A 62 4.39 13.32 7.09
CA ALA A 62 4.26 12.25 6.11
C ALA A 62 2.81 12.00 5.72
N HIS A 63 2.62 11.41 4.55
CA HIS A 63 1.34 10.92 4.05
C HIS A 63 1.26 9.40 4.10
N LEU A 64 0.08 8.90 4.46
CA LEU A 64 -0.27 7.48 4.40
C LEU A 64 -1.49 7.31 3.49
N TYR A 65 -1.39 6.34 2.61
CA TYR A 65 -2.46 5.85 1.76
C TYR A 65 -2.69 4.37 2.09
N LEU A 66 -3.84 4.03 2.67
CA LEU A 66 -4.14 2.68 3.16
C LEU A 66 -5.37 2.10 2.48
N TRP A 67 -5.18 1.00 1.73
CA TRP A 67 -6.29 0.30 1.07
C TRP A 67 -7.14 -0.48 2.06
N VAL A 68 -8.46 -0.31 1.94
CA VAL A 68 -9.49 -1.05 2.68
C VAL A 68 -10.68 -1.40 1.78
N ILE A 69 -11.39 -2.46 2.16
CA ILE A 69 -12.72 -2.78 1.64
C ILE A 69 -13.81 -2.02 2.41
N ASN A 70 -15.03 -1.95 1.87
CA ASN A 70 -16.17 -1.27 2.52
C ASN A 70 -16.34 -1.63 4.01
N GLY A 71 -16.32 -2.93 4.33
CA GLY A 71 -16.49 -3.42 5.70
C GLY A 71 -15.28 -3.24 6.62
N GLY A 72 -14.14 -2.76 6.11
CA GLY A 72 -12.89 -2.62 6.85
C GLY A 72 -12.48 -1.17 7.11
N ILE A 73 -13.36 -0.19 6.85
CA ILE A 73 -13.03 1.24 6.99
C ILE A 73 -12.65 1.57 8.44
N ARG A 74 -13.42 1.05 9.42
CA ARG A 74 -13.16 1.33 10.84
C ARG A 74 -11.80 0.81 11.27
N GLU A 75 -11.47 -0.43 10.92
CA GLU A 75 -10.19 -1.04 11.24
C GLU A 75 -9.03 -0.40 10.50
N GLY A 76 -9.27 0.10 9.27
CA GLY A 76 -8.33 0.93 8.55
C GLY A 76 -7.97 2.20 9.32
N ILE A 77 -8.97 2.93 9.81
CA ILE A 77 -8.74 4.14 10.64
C ILE A 77 -7.96 3.77 11.91
N ASP A 78 -8.34 2.70 12.61
CA ASP A 78 -7.60 2.27 13.80
C ASP A 78 -6.13 1.91 13.47
N VAL A 79 -5.85 1.35 12.29
CA VAL A 79 -4.49 1.03 11.85
C VAL A 79 -3.71 2.30 11.57
N MET A 80 -4.31 3.29 10.92
CA MET A 80 -3.68 4.59 10.69
C MET A 80 -3.29 5.24 12.02
N GLU A 81 -4.20 5.23 13.01
CA GLU A 81 -3.92 5.76 14.35
C GLU A 81 -2.78 5.00 15.04
N ALA A 82 -2.80 3.67 15.00
CA ALA A 82 -1.73 2.83 15.57
C ALA A 82 -0.36 3.09 14.91
N TRP A 83 -0.35 3.48 13.64
CA TRP A 83 0.85 3.87 12.90
C TRP A 83 1.23 5.36 13.06
N GLY A 84 0.48 6.13 13.84
CA GLY A 84 0.74 7.54 14.12
C GLY A 84 0.25 8.51 13.04
N PHE A 85 -0.75 8.12 12.25
CA PHE A 85 -1.38 8.96 11.22
C PHE A 85 -2.80 9.33 11.62
N THR A 86 -3.17 10.57 11.34
CA THR A 86 -4.55 11.06 11.45
C THR A 86 -5.26 10.85 10.12
N TYR A 87 -6.38 10.12 10.14
CA TYR A 87 -7.27 10.00 8.99
C TYR A 87 -7.81 11.37 8.53
N ARG A 88 -7.88 11.59 7.22
CA ARG A 88 -8.38 12.83 6.61
C ARG A 88 -9.58 12.61 5.72
N SER A 89 -9.45 11.77 4.71
CA SER A 89 -10.50 11.53 3.72
C SER A 89 -10.27 10.22 2.97
N PRO A 90 -11.29 9.65 2.32
CA PRO A 90 -11.09 8.52 1.43
C PRO A 90 -10.87 8.99 -0.01
N LEU A 91 -10.08 8.25 -0.77
CA LEU A 91 -10.14 8.18 -2.22
C LEU A 91 -10.84 6.88 -2.61
N THR A 92 -12.02 6.96 -3.21
CA THR A 92 -12.87 5.81 -3.50
C THR A 92 -12.68 5.31 -4.92
N TRP A 93 -12.23 4.07 -5.06
CA TRP A 93 -12.23 3.39 -6.35
C TRP A 93 -13.62 2.85 -6.65
N ILE A 94 -14.27 3.40 -7.68
CA ILE A 94 -15.52 2.92 -8.23
C ILE A 94 -15.22 1.81 -9.24
N LYS A 95 -15.81 0.64 -9.01
CA LYS A 95 -15.67 -0.57 -9.81
C LYS A 95 -16.84 -0.69 -10.78
N PRO A 96 -16.60 -0.82 -12.10
CA PRO A 96 -17.64 -0.94 -13.13
C PRO A 96 -18.36 -2.30 -13.15
N ARG A 97 -18.62 -2.92 -12.00
CA ARG A 97 -19.31 -4.22 -11.89
C ARG A 97 -19.95 -4.39 -10.52
N MET A 98 -21.00 -5.20 -10.43
CA MET A 98 -21.58 -5.59 -9.14
C MET A 98 -20.72 -6.67 -8.47
N GLY A 99 -20.16 -6.35 -7.30
CA GLY A 99 -19.46 -7.31 -6.45
C GLY A 99 -20.40 -8.03 -5.48
N LEU A 100 -19.80 -8.78 -4.54
CA LEU A 100 -20.50 -9.43 -3.43
C LEU A 100 -21.06 -8.40 -2.43
N GLY A 101 -21.86 -8.83 -1.47
CA GLY A 101 -22.33 -8.01 -0.35
C GLY A 101 -23.68 -8.47 0.18
N ALA A 102 -23.85 -8.42 1.50
CA ALA A 102 -25.02 -8.94 2.21
C ALA A 102 -26.20 -7.95 2.21
N TYR A 103 -25.92 -6.66 2.41
CA TYR A 103 -26.94 -5.60 2.43
C TYR A 103 -26.90 -4.76 1.15
N LEU A 104 -25.73 -4.22 0.82
CA LEU A 104 -25.47 -3.50 -0.43
C LEU A 104 -24.46 -4.30 -1.26
N ARG A 105 -24.58 -4.20 -2.58
CA ARG A 105 -23.62 -4.84 -3.51
C ARG A 105 -22.36 -3.99 -3.58
N ASN A 106 -21.22 -4.56 -3.21
CA ASN A 106 -19.94 -3.85 -3.22
C ASN A 106 -19.55 -3.48 -4.65
N GLN A 107 -19.48 -2.19 -4.94
CA GLN A 107 -18.94 -1.65 -6.19
C GLN A 107 -17.79 -0.68 -5.94
N THR A 108 -17.25 -0.68 -4.73
CA THR A 108 -16.21 0.25 -4.30
C THR A 108 -15.14 -0.44 -3.46
N GLU A 109 -13.94 0.11 -3.50
CA GLU A 109 -12.92 -0.01 -2.46
C GLU A 109 -12.38 1.38 -2.13
N HIS A 110 -11.76 1.54 -0.97
CA HIS A 110 -11.31 2.85 -0.50
C HIS A 110 -9.81 2.83 -0.23
N LEU A 111 -9.14 3.88 -0.69
CA LEU A 111 -7.79 4.22 -0.30
C LEU A 111 -7.89 5.37 0.71
N LEU A 112 -7.75 5.04 1.99
CA LEU A 112 -7.82 6.03 3.07
C LEU A 112 -6.57 6.90 3.04
N PHE A 113 -6.75 8.23 3.01
CA PHE A 113 -5.67 9.19 3.08
C PHE A 113 -5.53 9.71 4.52
N GLY A 114 -4.30 9.69 5.04
CA GLY A 114 -3.95 10.23 6.34
C GLY A 114 -2.65 10.99 6.33
N THR A 115 -2.50 11.83 7.35
CA THR A 115 -1.33 12.68 7.53
C THR A 115 -0.71 12.43 8.90
N ARG A 116 0.62 12.49 8.97
CA ARG A 116 1.37 12.68 10.20
C ARG A 116 1.91 14.11 10.25
N GLY A 117 1.89 14.72 11.44
CA GLY A 117 2.30 16.10 11.62
C GLY A 117 1.42 17.08 10.83
N GLN A 118 2.06 18.07 10.19
CA GLN A 118 1.42 19.09 9.36
C GLN A 118 1.80 18.94 7.88
N ALA A 119 1.76 17.71 7.36
CA ALA A 119 2.11 17.42 5.97
C ALA A 119 1.12 18.10 4.99
N PRO A 120 1.61 19.00 4.10
CA PRO A 120 0.76 19.64 3.11
C PRO A 120 0.59 18.77 1.85
N VAL A 121 -0.56 18.90 1.18
CA VAL A 121 -0.74 18.38 -0.18
C VAL A 121 -0.26 19.37 -1.22
N LYS A 122 0.33 18.87 -2.31
CA LYS A 122 0.83 19.67 -3.45
C LYS A 122 -0.30 20.21 -4.33
N PHE A 123 -1.42 19.51 -4.38
CA PHE A 123 -2.57 19.84 -5.21
C PHE A 123 -3.87 19.68 -4.41
N ARG A 124 -4.74 20.70 -4.46
CA ARG A 124 -5.96 20.75 -3.63
C ARG A 124 -7.25 20.40 -4.39
N GLY A 125 -7.18 20.27 -5.72
CA GLY A 125 -8.34 20.00 -6.58
C GLY A 125 -8.59 18.52 -6.88
N GLN A 126 -7.94 17.59 -6.18
CA GLN A 126 -8.13 16.16 -6.42
C GLN A 126 -9.47 15.70 -5.83
N GLY A 127 -10.35 15.18 -6.68
CA GLY A 127 -11.60 14.56 -6.24
C GLY A 127 -11.36 13.30 -5.40
N THR A 128 -12.34 12.96 -4.57
CA THR A 128 -12.31 11.82 -3.63
C THR A 128 -12.76 10.49 -4.22
N TRP A 129 -12.82 10.39 -5.55
CA TRP A 129 -13.12 9.15 -6.25
C TRP A 129 -12.32 9.03 -7.54
N LEU A 130 -12.14 7.79 -7.98
CA LEU A 130 -11.67 7.43 -9.31
C LEU A 130 -12.52 6.30 -9.87
N TYR A 131 -12.71 6.30 -11.18
CA TYR A 131 -13.34 5.22 -11.91
C TYR A 131 -12.26 4.52 -12.73
N ALA A 132 -12.02 3.23 -12.45
CA ALA A 132 -10.95 2.47 -13.08
C ALA A 132 -11.38 1.00 -13.27
N PRO A 133 -10.90 0.32 -14.33
CA PRO A 133 -11.28 -1.05 -14.62
C PRO A 133 -10.83 -2.01 -13.51
N VAL A 134 -11.63 -3.06 -13.27
CA VAL A 134 -11.21 -4.15 -12.38
C VAL A 134 -10.31 -5.10 -13.15
N GLN A 135 -9.12 -5.33 -12.62
CA GLN A 135 -8.14 -6.25 -13.18
C GLN A 135 -8.21 -7.61 -12.48
N GLU A 136 -7.11 -8.37 -12.45
CA GLU A 136 -7.01 -9.64 -11.74
C GLU A 136 -7.33 -9.50 -10.24
N HIS A 137 -7.54 -10.63 -9.56
CA HIS A 137 -8.01 -10.64 -8.19
C HIS A 137 -7.11 -9.82 -7.25
N SER A 138 -7.72 -8.90 -6.49
CA SER A 138 -7.05 -7.98 -5.56
C SER A 138 -6.04 -7.01 -6.20
N HIS A 139 -6.00 -6.88 -7.53
CA HIS A 139 -5.15 -5.91 -8.22
C HIS A 139 -5.79 -4.51 -8.16
N LYS A 140 -5.12 -3.60 -7.43
CA LYS A 140 -5.52 -2.19 -7.27
C LYS A 140 -5.19 -1.37 -8.54
N PRO A 141 -5.95 -0.31 -8.86
CA PRO A 141 -5.75 0.48 -10.07
C PRO A 141 -4.38 1.18 -10.08
N GLU A 142 -3.67 1.14 -11.22
CA GLU A 142 -2.36 1.77 -11.39
C GLU A 142 -2.45 3.31 -11.28
N GLU A 143 -3.62 3.87 -11.58
CA GLU A 143 -3.95 5.30 -11.49
C GLU A 143 -3.70 5.86 -10.08
N GLN A 144 -3.72 5.00 -9.04
CA GLN A 144 -3.40 5.39 -7.67
C GLN A 144 -2.03 6.07 -7.57
N TYR A 145 -1.01 5.60 -8.31
CA TYR A 145 0.34 6.13 -8.20
C TYR A 145 0.43 7.56 -8.71
N ALA A 146 -0.20 7.83 -9.86
CA ALA A 146 -0.25 9.17 -10.44
C ALA A 146 -1.02 10.15 -9.53
N ILE A 147 -2.11 9.69 -8.90
CA ILE A 147 -2.88 10.51 -7.94
C ILE A 147 -2.02 10.79 -6.70
N ILE A 148 -1.35 9.78 -6.13
CA ILE A 148 -0.51 9.95 -4.95
C ILE A 148 0.66 10.91 -5.23
N GLN A 149 1.37 10.74 -6.35
CA GLN A 149 2.51 11.59 -6.73
C GLN A 149 2.10 13.03 -7.06
N ARG A 150 0.86 13.24 -7.53
CA ARG A 150 0.27 14.58 -7.69
C ARG A 150 0.01 15.27 -6.35
N LEU A 151 -0.38 14.50 -5.33
CA LEU A 151 -0.74 15.02 -4.01
C LEU A 151 0.44 15.12 -3.04
N SER A 152 1.43 14.25 -3.18
CA SER A 152 2.47 14.01 -2.17
C SER A 152 3.86 14.02 -2.76
N ASP A 153 4.85 14.26 -1.90
CA ASP A 153 6.26 14.16 -2.25
C ASP A 153 6.87 12.84 -1.77
N GLY A 154 7.90 12.40 -2.47
CA GLY A 154 8.72 11.26 -2.06
C GLY A 154 9.74 11.64 -0.98
N PRO A 155 10.55 10.67 -0.51
CA PRO A 155 10.64 9.31 -1.02
C PRO A 155 9.38 8.49 -0.75
N TYR A 156 9.02 7.63 -1.70
CA TYR A 156 7.80 6.83 -1.69
C TYR A 156 8.08 5.38 -1.32
N LEU A 157 7.29 4.80 -0.42
CA LEU A 157 7.35 3.39 -0.04
C LEU A 157 5.99 2.72 -0.27
N GLU A 158 5.99 1.55 -0.90
CA GLU A 158 4.84 0.65 -0.97
C GLU A 158 5.07 -0.56 -0.08
N LEU A 159 4.20 -0.73 0.92
CA LEU A 159 4.15 -1.88 1.80
C LEU A 159 3.17 -2.91 1.26
N PHE A 160 3.54 -4.19 1.38
CA PHE A 160 2.85 -5.35 0.82
C PHE A 160 2.81 -5.34 -0.72
N ALA A 161 3.81 -4.74 -1.34
CA ALA A 161 3.93 -4.66 -2.79
C ALA A 161 4.11 -6.06 -3.40
N ARG A 162 3.48 -6.25 -4.56
CA ARG A 162 3.64 -7.46 -5.39
C ARG A 162 4.34 -7.18 -6.73
N ARG A 163 4.46 -5.91 -7.10
CA ARG A 163 5.07 -5.43 -8.35
C ARG A 163 5.83 -4.14 -8.06
N ARG A 164 6.84 -3.81 -8.88
CA ARG A 164 7.59 -2.56 -8.75
C ARG A 164 6.87 -1.43 -9.49
N GLN A 165 6.79 -0.27 -8.84
CA GLN A 165 6.44 0.99 -9.49
C GLN A 165 7.72 1.87 -9.63
N PRO A 166 8.01 2.43 -10.82
CA PRO A 166 9.13 3.37 -10.97
C PRO A 166 9.05 4.55 -9.99
N GLY A 167 10.16 4.86 -9.34
CA GLY A 167 10.26 5.88 -8.29
C GLY A 167 9.82 5.43 -6.88
N TRP A 168 9.27 4.22 -6.71
CA TRP A 168 8.84 3.71 -5.41
C TRP A 168 9.79 2.65 -4.86
N PHE A 169 10.06 2.72 -3.55
CA PHE A 169 10.66 1.63 -2.79
C PHE A 169 9.57 0.63 -2.41
N VAL A 170 9.94 -0.64 -2.30
CA VAL A 170 8.97 -1.71 -2.05
C VAL A 170 9.36 -2.59 -0.86
N TRP A 171 8.35 -3.07 -0.15
CA TRP A 171 8.46 -4.15 0.81
C TRP A 171 7.26 -5.08 0.64
N GLY A 172 7.50 -6.39 0.51
CA GLY A 172 6.43 -7.37 0.31
C GLY A 172 6.97 -8.78 0.21
N ASN A 173 6.11 -9.77 0.45
CA ASN A 173 6.51 -11.19 0.47
C ASN A 173 6.59 -11.84 -0.92
N GLN A 174 6.19 -11.13 -1.97
CA GLN A 174 6.17 -11.61 -3.36
C GLN A 174 7.09 -10.78 -4.27
N ILE A 175 8.04 -10.06 -3.67
CA ILE A 175 8.93 -9.15 -4.38
C ILE A 175 10.29 -9.09 -3.69
N ASP A 176 11.34 -8.78 -4.46
CA ASP A 176 12.64 -8.45 -3.88
C ASP A 176 12.54 -7.09 -3.17
N ALA A 177 12.60 -7.11 -1.84
CA ALA A 177 12.28 -5.96 -1.00
C ALA A 177 13.49 -5.02 -0.86
N ASP A 178 13.23 -3.72 -0.94
CA ASP A 178 14.28 -2.71 -0.83
C ASP A 178 14.66 -2.44 0.64
N ILE A 179 13.69 -2.59 1.55
CA ILE A 179 13.85 -2.40 3.01
C ILE A 179 13.63 -3.70 3.77
N GLN A 180 14.07 -3.74 5.01
CA GLN A 180 13.77 -4.82 5.96
C GLN A 180 12.99 -4.26 7.14
N ILE A 181 12.06 -5.05 7.69
CA ILE A 181 11.27 -4.67 8.86
C ILE A 181 11.49 -5.73 9.95
N PRO A 182 12.20 -5.40 11.06
CA PRO A 182 12.45 -6.34 12.15
C PRO A 182 11.16 -6.97 12.69
N GLY A 183 11.13 -8.30 12.81
CA GLY A 183 9.95 -9.08 13.24
C GLY A 183 8.89 -9.33 12.14
N TYR A 184 9.13 -8.82 10.92
CA TYR A 184 8.29 -8.96 9.74
C TYR A 184 9.16 -9.34 8.53
N SER A 185 9.74 -10.54 8.57
CA SER A 185 10.59 -11.02 7.50
C SER A 185 9.80 -11.32 6.23
N VAL A 186 10.38 -10.98 5.08
CA VAL A 186 9.94 -11.40 3.74
C VAL A 186 10.98 -12.35 3.13
N PRO A 187 10.62 -13.18 2.13
CA PRO A 187 11.55 -14.17 1.59
C PRO A 187 12.90 -13.58 1.12
N SER A 188 12.88 -12.38 0.55
CA SER A 188 14.08 -11.65 0.09
C SER A 188 15.03 -11.24 1.21
N ASP A 189 14.62 -11.28 2.49
CA ASP A 189 15.53 -11.04 3.63
C ASP A 189 16.54 -12.17 3.84
N THR A 190 16.24 -13.37 3.31
CA THR A 190 17.08 -14.57 3.48
C THR A 190 17.92 -14.89 2.26
N THR A 191 17.64 -14.25 1.12
CA THR A 191 18.44 -14.42 -0.10
C THR A 191 19.69 -13.54 0.02
N PRO A 192 20.91 -14.09 -0.15
CA PRO A 192 22.10 -13.26 -0.26
C PRO A 192 21.89 -12.26 -1.40
N ARG A 193 21.96 -10.96 -1.11
CA ARG A 193 22.06 -9.96 -2.16
C ARG A 193 23.39 -10.22 -2.83
N ASP A 194 23.38 -10.70 -4.08
CA ASP A 194 24.60 -10.95 -4.83
C ASP A 194 25.51 -9.74 -4.68
N GLY A 195 26.63 -9.96 -3.98
CA GLY A 195 27.61 -8.93 -3.72
C GLY A 195 28.08 -8.43 -5.09
N GLY A 196 27.74 -7.18 -5.40
CA GLY A 196 28.34 -6.48 -6.52
C GLY A 196 29.85 -6.63 -6.40
N GLN A 197 30.44 -7.37 -7.34
CA GLN A 197 31.88 -7.42 -7.48
C GLN A 197 32.37 -5.98 -7.67
N GLN A 198 33.45 -5.69 -6.94
CA GLN A 198 34.18 -4.42 -6.93
C GLN A 198 34.64 -3.99 -8.32
#